data_AF-A0A2V8X7W4-F1
#
_entry.id   AF-A0A2V8X7W4-F1
#
_cell.length_a   1.000
_cell.length_b   1.000
_cell.length_c   1.000
_cell.angle_alpha   90.00
_cell.angle_beta   90.00
_cell.angle_gamma   90.00
#
_symmetry.space_group_name_H-M   'P 1'
#
loop_
_entity.id
_entity.type
_entity.pdbx_description
1 polymer ?
#
loop_
_entity_poly.entity_id
_entity_poly.type
_entity_poly.pdbx_seq_one_letter_code
_entity_poly.pdbx_strand_id
1 'polypeptide(L)' 'MSPEQRKIAYELITNPPPGSKLAEAKQYGIDLTLLVENLDLSVADRLRKLYAVASFLQKVRTGNSLPRR' A
#
# COMPACT_ATOMS: atom_id res chain seq x y z
N MET A 1 11.09 9.78 -4.91
CA MET A 1 10.51 10.95 -4.23
C MET A 1 11.66 11.74 -3.61
N SER A 2 11.65 13.07 -3.66
CA SER A 2 12.65 13.86 -2.92
C SER A 2 12.40 13.75 -1.40
N PRO A 3 13.41 14.03 -0.55
CA PRO A 3 13.22 14.06 0.91
C PRO A 3 12.14 15.05 1.36
N GLU A 4 12.01 16.20 0.68
CA GLU A 4 11.00 17.22 1.00
C GLU A 4 9.59 16.74 0.67
N GLN A 5 9.40 16.13 -0.51
CA GLN A 5 8.12 15.52 -0.88
C GLN A 5 7.72 14.43 0.12
N ARG A 6 8.70 13.65 0.61
CA ARG A 6 8.50 12.66 1.69
C ARG A 6 7.95 13.29 2.95
N LYS A 7 8.60 14.35 3.44
CA LYS A 7 8.15 15.06 4.63
C LYS A 7 6.70 15.56 4.48
N ILE A 8 6.38 16.20 3.36
CA ILE A 8 5.03 16.72 3.08
C ILE A 8 3.99 15.58 3.06
N ALA A 9 4.29 14.46 2.40
CA ALA A 9 3.38 13.32 2.34
C ALA A 9 3.09 12.75 3.75
N TYR A 10 4.12 12.59 4.59
CA TYR A 10 3.95 12.15 5.97
C TYR A 10 3.12 13.13 6.81
N GLU A 11 3.34 14.43 6.67
CA GLU A 11 2.56 15.47 7.37
C GLU A 11 1.08 15.41 6.97
N LEU A 12 0.79 15.33 5.66
CA LEU A 12 -0.58 15.24 5.14
C LEU A 12 -1.30 13.95 5.57
N ILE A 13 -0.59 12.85 5.75
CA ILE A 13 -1.20 11.58 6.16
C ILE A 13 -1.41 11.52 7.68
N THR A 14 -0.47 12.08 8.43
CA THR A 14 -0.58 12.17 9.89
C THR A 14 -1.73 13.10 10.27
N ASN A 15 -1.76 14.29 9.67
CA ASN A 15 -2.74 15.34 9.91
C ASN A 15 -3.44 15.73 8.60
N PRO A 16 -4.38 14.89 8.11
CA PRO A 16 -5.06 15.19 6.86
C PRO A 16 -5.92 16.44 6.98
N PRO A 17 -5.82 17.37 6.02
CA PRO A 17 -6.67 18.56 6.02
C PRO A 17 -8.15 18.19 6.08
N PRO A 18 -8.97 18.90 6.88
CA PRO A 18 -10.41 18.65 6.94
C PRO A 18 -11.07 18.70 5.54
N GLY A 19 -11.95 17.75 5.26
CA GLY A 19 -12.64 17.66 3.96
C GLY A 19 -11.79 17.11 2.81
N SER A 20 -10.51 16.80 3.04
CA SER A 20 -9.65 16.17 2.02
C SER A 20 -10.00 14.68 1.81
N LYS A 21 -9.59 14.14 0.67
CA LYS A 21 -9.68 12.69 0.41
C LYS A 21 -8.87 11.83 1.39
N LEU A 22 -7.80 12.37 1.97
CA LEU A 22 -7.04 11.69 3.02
C LEU A 22 -7.83 11.63 4.33
N ALA A 23 -8.56 12.70 4.67
CA ALA A 23 -9.44 12.72 5.84
C ALA A 23 -10.61 11.73 5.65
N GLU A 24 -11.21 11.69 4.46
CA GLU A 24 -12.23 10.72 4.10
C GLU A 24 -11.71 9.27 4.15
N ALA A 25 -10.52 9.01 3.60
CA ALA A 25 -9.91 7.69 3.63
C ALA A 25 -9.70 7.16 5.06
N LYS A 26 -9.27 8.03 5.99
CA LYS A 26 -9.18 7.66 7.41
C LYS A 26 -10.53 7.27 8.02
N GLN A 27 -11.62 7.96 7.65
CA GLN A 27 -12.97 7.64 8.14
C GLN A 27 -13.43 6.25 7.69
N TYR A 28 -13.03 5.82 6.49
CA TYR A 28 -13.30 4.48 5.97
C TYR A 28 -12.31 3.40 6.46
N GLY A 29 -11.38 3.74 7.36
CA GLY A 29 -10.37 2.80 7.87
C GLY A 29 -9.33 2.40 6.84
N ILE A 30 -9.14 3.19 5.78
CA ILE A 30 -8.08 2.95 4.79
C ILE A 30 -6.73 3.23 5.44
N ASP A 31 -5.85 2.24 5.40
CA ASP A 31 -4.47 2.39 5.87
C ASP A 31 -3.65 3.22 4.88
N LEU A 32 -3.37 4.47 5.27
CA LEU A 32 -2.57 5.40 4.48
C LEU A 32 -1.06 5.20 4.66
N THR A 33 -0.60 4.37 5.60
CA THR A 33 0.83 4.07 5.76
C THR A 33 1.36 3.31 4.55
N LEU A 34 0.57 2.37 4.02
CA LEU A 34 0.86 1.63 2.79
C LEU A 34 1.05 2.57 1.59
N LEU A 35 0.29 3.68 1.54
CA LEU A 35 0.44 4.68 0.49
C LEU A 35 1.83 5.32 0.53
N VAL A 36 2.31 5.70 1.73
CA VAL A 36 3.64 6.30 1.88
C VAL A 36 4.74 5.31 1.53
N GLU A 37 4.64 4.08 2.03
CA GLU A 37 5.60 3.03 1.71
C GLU A 37 5.72 2.84 0.20
N ASN A 38 4.60 2.84 -0.52
CA ASN A 38 4.58 2.70 -1.98
C ASN A 38 5.14 3.94 -2.71
N LEU A 39 4.99 5.15 -2.16
CA LEU A 39 5.60 6.37 -2.69
C LEU A 39 7.14 6.34 -2.57
N ASP A 40 7.65 5.62 -1.57
CA ASP A 40 9.08 5.47 -1.33
C ASP A 40 9.76 4.44 -2.24
N LEU A 41 8.98 3.53 -2.84
CA LEU A 41 9.51 2.53 -3.75
C LEU A 41 9.95 3.13 -5.08
N SER A 42 11.11 2.70 -5.58
CA SER A 42 11.49 2.90 -6.97
C SER A 42 10.53 2.13 -7.90
N VAL A 43 10.52 2.45 -9.19
CA VAL A 43 9.72 1.69 -10.19
C VAL A 43 10.06 0.20 -10.14
N ALA A 44 11.36 -0.14 -10.03
CA ALA A 44 11.80 -1.53 -9.92
C ALA A 44 11.27 -2.21 -8.65
N ASP A 45 11.28 -1.52 -7.51
CA ASP A 45 10.80 -2.07 -6.25
C ASP A 45 9.28 -2.28 -6.25
N ARG A 46 8.53 -1.38 -6.90
CA ARG A 46 7.08 -1.56 -7.10
C ARG A 46 6.78 -2.82 -7.90
N LEU A 47 7.52 -3.06 -8.98
CA LEU A 47 7.36 -4.27 -9.81
C LEU A 47 7.70 -5.54 -9.01
N ARG A 48 8.78 -5.52 -8.21
CA ARG A 48 9.15 -6.64 -7.33
C ARG A 48 8.06 -6.93 -6.29
N LYS A 49 7.54 -5.88 -5.62
CA LYS A 49 6.45 -6.01 -4.63
C LYS A 49 5.19 -6.60 -5.27
N LEU A 50 4.80 -6.12 -6.46
CA LEU A 50 3.65 -6.64 -7.19
C LEU A 50 3.84 -8.11 -7.57
N TYR A 51 5.00 -8.48 -8.12
CA TYR A 51 5.31 -9.86 -8.49
C TYR A 51 5.27 -10.80 -7.28
N ALA A 52 5.80 -10.37 -6.13
CA ALA A 52 5.76 -11.13 -4.89
C ALA A 52 4.33 -11.40 -4.42
N VAL A 53 3.46 -10.38 -4.43
CA VAL A 53 2.04 -10.52 -4.10
C VAL A 53 1.32 -11.46 -5.07
N ALA A 54 1.52 -11.29 -6.38
CA ALA A 54 0.91 -12.15 -7.39
C ALA A 54 1.33 -13.62 -7.20
N SER A 55 2.62 -13.87 -6.94
CA SER A 55 3.16 -15.20 -6.66
C SER A 55 2.59 -15.82 -5.38
N PHE A 56 2.41 -15.01 -4.32
CA PHE A 56 1.77 -15.45 -3.09
C PHE A 56 0.30 -15.86 -3.34
N LEU A 57 -0.46 -15.02 -4.04
CA LEU A 57 -1.87 -15.31 -4.37
C LEU A 57 -2.01 -16.58 -5.21
N GLN A 58 -1.08 -16.83 -6.14
CA GLN A 58 -1.04 -18.09 -6.89
C GLN A 58 -0.85 -19.30 -5.98
N LYS A 59 0.05 -19.22 -4.98
CA LYS A 59 0.27 -20.29 -4.01
C LYS A 59 -0.95 -20.53 -3.11
N VAL A 60 -1.62 -19.47 -2.67
CA VAL A 60 -2.87 -19.59 -1.88
C VAL A 60 -3.95 -20.29 -2.71
N ARG A 61 -4.09 -19.90 -3.98
CA ARG A 61 -5.04 -20.52 -4.90
C ARG A 61 -4.78 -22.01 -5.10
N THR A 62 -3.53 -22.41 -5.32
CA THR A 62 -3.18 -23.83 -5.52
C THR A 62 -3.25 -24.63 -4.21
N GLY A 63 -2.86 -24.03 -3.09
CA GLY A 63 -2.96 -24.65 -1.75
C GLY A 63 -4.40 -24.93 -1.32
N ASN A 64 -5.35 -24.06 -1.69
CA ASN A 64 -6.79 -24.28 -1.45
C ASN A 64 -7.45 -25.27 -2.43
N SER A 65 -6.75 -25.74 -3.46
CA SER A 65 -7.28 -26.69 -4.45
C SER A 65 -6.94 -28.16 -4.17
N LEU A 66 -6.32 -28.48 -3.02
CA LEU A 66 -6.11 -29.87 -2.61
C LEU A 66 -7.44 -30.50 -2.16
N PRO A 67 -7.78 -31.72 -2.63
CA PRO A 67 -8.98 -32.41 -2.14
C PRO A 67 -8.80 -32.69 -0.64
N ARG A 68 -9.78 -32.27 0.16
CA ARG A 68 -9.90 -32.71 1.55
C ARG A 68 -10.08 -34.23 1.51
N ARG A 69 -9.04 -34.98 1.87
CA ARG A 69 -9.15 -36.41 2.15
C ARG A 69 -9.97 -36.63 3.41
#